data_AF-A0A2G8JQP6-F1
#
_entry.id   AF-A0A2G8JQP6-F1
#
_cell.length_a   1.000
_cell.length_b   1.000
_cell.length_c   1.000
_cell.angle_alpha   90.00
_cell.angle_beta   90.00
_cell.angle_gamma   90.00
#
_symmetry.space_group_name_H-M   'P 1'
#
loop_
_entity.id
_entity.type
_entity.pdbx_description
1 polymer ?
#
loop_
_entity_poly.entity_id
_entity_poly.type
_entity_poly.pdbx_seq_one_letter_code
_entity_poly.pdbx_strand_id
1 'polypeptide(L)'
;MKEKCQIHFGDCRKICPRSVADRVNLGLIPSSECSWPVACAALKPSGGTLHIHGNVETHSSEQNTPQEESTTEICASDELYEEDVSVNCSRSGSRFSNSRLEVSAKTEDEEMEGVDSARIGQNVHWVAWARHIKCEIHRLLEEAHGGEWEVKVIHLEHVKSYAPHVDHMVADVSCRPIVWSG
;
A
#
# COMPACT_ATOMS: atom_id res chain seq x y z
N MET A 1 27.43 -1.14 -28.86
CA MET A 1 26.81 -1.01 -27.53
C MET A 1 25.33 -1.34 -27.69
N LYS A 2 24.80 -2.34 -26.98
CA LYS A 2 23.35 -2.56 -26.97
C LYS A 2 22.70 -1.44 -26.16
N GLU A 3 21.59 -0.90 -26.64
CA GLU A 3 20.73 -0.03 -25.83
C GLU A 3 20.31 -0.82 -24.57
N LYS A 4 20.59 -0.26 -23.40
CA LYS A 4 20.29 -0.89 -22.09
C LYS A 4 19.04 -0.31 -21.43
N CYS A 5 18.37 0.64 -22.09
CA CYS A 5 17.20 1.34 -21.58
C CYS A 5 16.19 1.53 -22.72
N GLN A 6 14.97 1.05 -22.50
CA GLN A 6 13.84 1.26 -23.39
C GLN A 6 12.83 2.17 -22.68
N ILE A 7 12.41 3.23 -23.36
CA ILE A 7 11.44 4.19 -22.82
C ILE A 7 10.06 3.82 -23.35
N HIS A 8 9.10 3.66 -22.43
CA HIS A 8 7.69 3.51 -22.74
C HIS A 8 6.97 4.79 -22.29
N PHE A 9 6.45 5.57 -23.24
CA PHE A 9 5.77 6.83 -22.92
C PHE A 9 4.30 6.57 -22.53
N GLY A 10 3.85 7.18 -21.43
CA GLY A 10 2.46 7.16 -20.98
C GLY A 10 2.28 6.66 -19.54
N ASP A 11 1.02 6.37 -19.20
CA ASP A 11 0.63 5.82 -17.89
C ASP A 11 1.06 4.34 -17.78
N CYS A 12 1.91 4.04 -16.78
CA CYS A 12 2.40 2.68 -16.53
C CYS A 12 1.27 1.65 -16.43
N ARG A 13 0.09 2.02 -15.92
CA ARG A 13 -1.06 1.11 -15.81
C ARG A 13 -1.59 0.64 -17.17
N LYS A 14 -1.26 1.35 -18.25
CA LYS A 14 -1.70 1.06 -19.61
C LYS A 14 -0.60 0.45 -20.48
N ILE A 15 0.65 0.83 -20.24
CA ILE A 15 1.76 0.54 -21.16
C ILE A 15 2.79 -0.46 -20.60
N CYS A 16 2.77 -0.74 -19.30
CA CYS A 16 3.81 -1.53 -18.67
C CYS A 16 3.81 -2.98 -19.19
N PRO A 17 4.95 -3.50 -19.65
CA PRO A 17 5.05 -4.88 -20.09
C PRO A 17 4.85 -5.86 -18.94
N ARG A 18 4.22 -7.00 -19.24
CA ARG A 18 3.95 -8.08 -18.27
C ARG A 18 5.05 -9.14 -18.31
N SER A 19 5.35 -9.75 -17.17
CA SER A 19 6.21 -10.92 -17.08
C SER A 19 7.66 -10.72 -17.56
N VAL A 20 8.23 -9.52 -17.38
CA VAL A 20 9.57 -9.18 -17.86
C VAL A 20 10.55 -8.77 -16.77
N ALA A 21 10.06 -8.37 -15.59
CA ALA A 21 10.88 -7.70 -14.58
C ALA A 21 11.38 -8.67 -13.49
N ASP A 22 12.68 -8.59 -13.17
CA ASP A 22 13.26 -9.18 -11.95
C ASP A 22 13.12 -8.23 -10.75
N ARG A 23 13.08 -6.91 -11.00
CA ARG A 23 12.85 -5.87 -10.01
C ARG A 23 11.95 -4.79 -10.58
N VAL A 24 10.98 -4.30 -9.79
CA VAL A 24 10.10 -3.18 -10.15
C VAL A 24 10.28 -2.06 -9.13
N ASN A 25 10.39 -0.82 -9.62
CA ASN A 25 10.49 0.38 -8.78
C ASN A 25 9.18 1.16 -8.77
N LEU A 26 8.63 1.40 -7.59
CA LEU A 26 7.38 2.09 -7.32
C LEU A 26 7.66 3.35 -6.49
N GLY A 27 8.22 4.36 -7.15
CA GLY A 27 8.69 5.61 -6.54
C GLY A 27 7.67 6.75 -6.41
N LEU A 28 6.36 6.48 -6.59
CA LEU A 28 5.33 7.52 -6.47
C LEU A 28 4.94 7.78 -5.01
N ILE A 29 4.78 9.06 -4.66
CA ILE A 29 4.30 9.56 -3.37
C ILE A 29 3.06 10.45 -3.60
N PRO A 30 2.09 10.49 -2.67
CA PRO A 30 2.12 9.91 -1.32
C PRO A 30 1.94 8.38 -1.28
N SER A 31 1.40 7.76 -2.33
CA SER A 31 1.31 6.30 -2.45
C SER A 31 1.43 5.88 -3.92
N SER A 32 1.94 4.66 -4.12
CA SER A 32 2.05 3.98 -5.41
C SER A 32 1.03 2.85 -5.58
N GLU A 33 0.08 2.69 -4.64
CA GLU A 33 -0.92 1.61 -4.60
C GLU A 33 -1.68 1.42 -5.92
N CYS A 34 -2.03 2.52 -6.60
CA CYS A 34 -2.75 2.46 -7.87
C CYS A 34 -1.98 1.73 -8.99
N SER A 35 -0.67 1.53 -8.81
CA SER A 35 0.23 0.86 -9.74
C SER A 35 0.71 -0.51 -9.23
N TRP A 36 0.33 -0.95 -8.03
CA TRP A 36 0.71 -2.28 -7.53
C TRP A 36 0.21 -3.43 -8.41
N PRO A 37 -1.05 -3.43 -8.93
CA PRO A 37 -1.51 -4.52 -9.79
C PRO A 37 -0.66 -4.67 -11.06
N VAL A 38 -0.27 -3.55 -11.66
CA VAL A 38 0.57 -3.58 -12.87
C VAL A 38 2.02 -3.94 -12.54
N ALA A 39 2.52 -3.57 -11.36
CA ALA A 39 3.84 -3.99 -10.88
C ALA A 39 3.91 -5.50 -10.64
N CYS A 40 2.90 -6.09 -9.99
CA CYS A 40 2.80 -7.53 -9.82
C CYS A 40 2.75 -8.23 -11.19
N ALA A 41 1.93 -7.73 -12.12
CA ALA A 41 1.87 -8.28 -13.48
C ALA A 41 3.18 -8.14 -14.28
N ALA A 42 4.00 -7.13 -13.98
CA ALA A 42 5.30 -6.91 -14.63
C ALA A 42 6.36 -7.92 -14.17
N LEU A 43 6.27 -8.43 -12.95
CA LEU A 43 7.21 -9.43 -12.44
C LEU A 43 7.18 -10.70 -13.28
N LYS A 44 8.35 -11.33 -13.47
CA LYS A 44 8.45 -12.63 -14.13
C LYS A 44 7.71 -13.71 -13.33
N PRO A 45 7.26 -14.80 -13.98
CA PRO A 45 6.68 -15.95 -13.28
C PRO A 45 7.61 -16.58 -12.24
N SER A 46 8.94 -16.45 -12.41
CA SER A 46 9.95 -16.86 -11.43
C SER A 46 10.04 -15.98 -10.18
N GLY A 47 9.23 -14.92 -10.13
CA GLY A 47 9.26 -13.91 -9.09
C GLY A 47 10.33 -12.83 -9.28
N GLY A 48 10.51 -12.02 -8.23
CA GLY A 48 11.39 -10.86 -8.22
C GLY A 48 11.21 -10.00 -6.98
N THR A 49 11.58 -8.72 -7.06
CA THR A 49 11.51 -7.77 -5.94
C THR A 49 10.76 -6.49 -6.32
N LEU A 50 9.89 -6.02 -5.43
CA LEU A 50 9.26 -4.70 -5.53
C LEU A 50 9.95 -3.71 -4.58
N HIS A 51 10.28 -2.51 -5.07
CA HIS A 51 10.78 -1.40 -4.26
C HIS A 51 9.68 -0.35 -4.14
N ILE A 52 9.06 -0.24 -2.97
CA ILE A 52 7.82 0.52 -2.78
C ILE A 52 8.09 1.73 -1.91
N HIS A 53 7.82 2.92 -2.45
CA HIS A 53 7.78 4.16 -1.69
C HIS A 53 6.35 4.44 -1.23
N GLY A 54 6.21 5.04 -0.05
CA GLY A 54 4.94 5.54 0.45
C GLY A 54 5.10 6.49 1.63
N ASN A 55 4.10 7.34 1.83
CA ASN A 55 3.97 8.16 3.02
C ASN A 55 3.16 7.41 4.07
N VAL A 56 3.60 7.48 5.33
CA VAL A 56 2.93 6.87 6.48
C VAL A 56 2.62 7.94 7.50
N GLU A 57 1.35 8.07 7.86
CA GLU A 57 0.92 8.94 8.96
C GLU A 57 1.27 8.31 10.31
N THR A 58 1.92 9.07 11.18
CA THR A 58 2.46 8.62 12.48
C THR A 58 1.83 9.32 13.68
N HIS A 59 0.75 10.07 13.48
CA HIS A 59 -0.02 10.66 14.58
C HIS A 59 -0.96 9.62 15.19
N SER A 60 -0.80 9.32 16.47
CA SER A 60 -1.82 8.67 17.28
C SER A 60 -3.00 9.65 17.37
N SER A 61 -4.13 9.41 16.72
CA SER A 61 -5.31 10.21 17.00
C SER A 61 -5.66 10.05 18.49
N GLU A 62 -5.38 11.08 19.30
CA GLU A 62 -5.97 11.20 20.62
C GLU A 62 -7.48 11.12 20.41
N GLN A 63 -8.11 10.16 21.07
CA GLN A 63 -9.55 9.99 21.04
C GLN A 63 -10.18 11.23 21.69
N ASN A 64 -10.60 12.21 20.89
CA ASN A 64 -11.68 13.10 21.30
C ASN A 64 -12.94 12.22 21.40
N THR A 65 -13.19 11.67 22.59
CA THR A 65 -14.53 11.27 22.99
C THR A 65 -15.47 12.45 22.75
N PRO A 66 -16.56 12.31 21.98
CA PRO A 66 -17.63 13.28 22.02
C PRO A 66 -18.18 13.28 23.46
N GLN A 67 -17.90 14.34 24.22
CA GLN A 67 -18.75 14.67 25.36
C GLN A 67 -20.12 15.04 24.78
N GLU A 68 -21.11 14.20 25.01
CA GLU A 68 -22.50 14.60 24.93
C GLU A 68 -22.73 15.73 25.93
N GLU A 69 -22.67 16.97 25.46
CA GLU A 69 -23.40 18.07 26.10
C GLU A 69 -24.64 18.36 25.26
N SER A 70 -25.77 17.93 25.83
CA SER A 70 -27.11 18.41 25.54
C SER A 70 -27.13 19.94 25.58
N THR A 71 -27.48 20.56 24.46
CA THR A 71 -28.56 21.56 24.41
C THR A 71 -28.92 21.85 22.96
N THR A 72 -30.20 21.66 22.69
CA THR A 72 -30.98 21.99 21.49
C THR A 72 -30.71 23.39 20.94
N GLU A 73 -30.66 23.55 19.61
CA GLU A 73 -31.52 24.51 18.87
C GLU A 73 -31.74 24.02 17.42
N ILE A 74 -33.00 24.16 16.99
CA ILE A 74 -33.57 23.82 15.68
C ILE A 74 -33.56 25.09 14.83
N CYS A 75 -33.26 25.00 13.53
CA CYS A 75 -33.96 25.81 12.53
C CYS A 75 -33.89 25.18 11.12
N ALA A 76 -35.05 25.18 10.47
CA ALA A 76 -35.38 24.54 9.20
C ALA A 76 -35.35 25.53 8.02
N SER A 77 -35.39 24.97 6.80
CA SER A 77 -35.78 25.49 5.45
C SER A 77 -34.70 25.15 4.42
N ASP A 78 -34.95 24.16 3.54
CA ASP A 78 -35.58 24.27 2.20
C ASP A 78 -34.65 24.89 1.14
N GLU A 79 -34.09 24.06 0.24
CA GLU A 79 -34.58 23.93 -1.15
C GLU A 79 -33.65 23.11 -2.05
N LEU A 80 -34.30 22.43 -2.99
CA LEU A 80 -33.84 21.46 -3.97
C LEU A 80 -33.09 22.12 -5.13
N TYR A 81 -32.10 21.40 -5.69
CA TYR A 81 -31.86 21.42 -7.14
C TYR A 81 -31.25 20.09 -7.57
N GLU A 82 -31.95 19.39 -8.48
CA GLU A 82 -31.37 18.33 -9.32
C GLU A 82 -31.29 18.84 -10.76
N GLU A 83 -30.14 18.62 -11.43
CA GLU A 83 -30.09 18.33 -12.88
C GLU A 83 -28.76 17.62 -13.27
N ASP A 84 -28.94 16.34 -13.62
CA ASP A 84 -28.32 15.33 -14.52
C ASP A 84 -26.89 15.39 -15.18
N VAL A 85 -26.24 14.20 -15.16
CA VAL A 85 -25.27 13.49 -16.07
C VAL A 85 -23.95 14.17 -16.54
N SER A 86 -22.73 13.59 -16.49
CA SER A 86 -22.21 12.20 -16.57
C SER A 86 -20.80 11.96 -15.96
N VAL A 87 -20.68 10.88 -15.18
CA VAL A 87 -19.64 9.81 -15.06
C VAL A 87 -18.11 10.08 -15.28
N ASN A 88 -17.36 9.75 -14.20
CA ASN A 88 -15.98 9.22 -14.05
C ASN A 88 -14.76 10.15 -13.88
N CYS A 89 -14.47 10.47 -12.61
CA CYS A 89 -13.18 10.13 -11.97
C CYS A 89 -13.39 10.14 -10.45
N SER A 90 -13.71 8.98 -9.87
CA SER A 90 -13.85 8.87 -8.42
C SER A 90 -12.49 9.11 -7.78
N ARG A 91 -12.37 10.28 -7.15
CA ARG A 91 -11.39 10.66 -6.14
C ARG A 91 -11.12 9.48 -5.20
N SER A 92 -10.11 8.67 -5.48
CA SER A 92 -9.50 7.82 -4.46
C SER A 92 -8.32 8.57 -3.87
N GLY A 93 -8.65 9.62 -3.11
CA GLY A 93 -7.80 9.97 -1.98
C GLY A 93 -8.05 8.87 -0.95
N SER A 94 -7.29 7.78 -1.04
CA SER A 94 -7.34 6.69 -0.06
C SER A 94 -6.80 7.25 1.25
N ARG A 95 -7.69 7.87 2.02
CA ARG A 95 -7.50 8.06 3.45
C ARG A 95 -7.48 6.65 4.01
N PHE A 96 -6.32 6.15 4.38
CA PHE A 96 -6.21 4.95 5.21
C PHE A 96 -6.81 5.32 6.57
N SER A 97 -8.14 5.27 6.66
CA SER A 97 -8.88 5.53 7.88
C SER A 97 -8.66 4.31 8.78
N ASN A 98 -7.93 4.50 9.88
CA ASN A 98 -7.89 3.56 10.99
C ASN A 98 -9.27 3.49 11.67
N SER A 99 -10.31 3.02 10.98
CA SER A 99 -11.56 2.65 11.62
C SER A 99 -11.42 1.24 12.19
N ARG A 100 -10.95 1.20 13.43
CA ARG A 100 -11.25 0.17 14.44
C ARG A 100 -11.24 -1.28 13.95
N LEU A 101 -10.06 -1.78 13.58
CA LEU A 101 -9.74 -3.19 13.83
C LEU A 101 -9.29 -3.28 15.29
N GLU A 102 -10.23 -3.56 16.19
CA GLU A 102 -9.88 -4.14 17.48
C GLU A 102 -9.33 -5.54 17.20
N VAL A 103 -8.01 -5.63 17.00
CA VAL A 103 -7.30 -6.90 16.94
C VAL A 103 -7.33 -7.47 18.36
N SER A 104 -8.34 -8.31 18.61
CA SER A 104 -8.28 -9.27 19.71
C SER A 104 -7.02 -10.10 19.48
N ALA A 105 -6.08 -10.00 20.41
CA ALA A 105 -4.78 -10.65 20.38
C ALA A 105 -4.93 -12.18 20.39
N LYS A 106 -5.21 -12.75 19.23
CA LYS A 106 -5.17 -14.19 18.92
C LYS A 106 -4.95 -14.37 17.43
N THR A 107 -3.75 -14.10 16.94
CA THR A 107 -3.30 -14.62 15.64
C THR A 107 -1.80 -14.87 15.74
N GLU A 108 -1.41 -16.09 15.42
CA GLU A 108 -0.07 -16.65 15.49
C GLU A 108 0.96 -15.67 14.94
N ASP A 109 1.99 -15.42 15.76
CA ASP A 109 3.14 -14.58 15.46
C ASP A 109 3.94 -15.21 14.31
N GLU A 110 3.57 -14.92 13.06
CA GLU A 110 4.57 -14.92 11.99
C GLU A 110 5.43 -13.68 12.19
N GLU A 111 6.49 -13.83 12.99
CA GLU A 111 7.54 -12.84 13.11
C GLU A 111 7.96 -12.40 11.70
N MET A 112 8.01 -11.08 11.49
CA MET A 112 8.52 -10.49 10.26
C MET A 112 10.03 -10.73 10.21
N GLU A 113 10.44 -11.96 9.91
CA GLU A 113 11.84 -12.36 9.90
C GLU A 113 12.59 -11.65 8.76
N GLY A 114 13.69 -10.98 9.12
CA GLY A 114 14.64 -10.39 8.16
C GLY A 114 14.60 -8.87 8.00
N VAL A 115 13.71 -8.14 8.70
CA VAL A 115 13.80 -6.68 8.76
C VAL A 115 14.89 -6.31 9.77
N ASP A 116 15.76 -5.35 9.44
CA ASP A 116 16.77 -4.80 10.35
C ASP A 116 16.06 -4.03 11.49
N SER A 117 15.60 -4.80 12.47
CA SER A 117 14.41 -4.51 13.29
C SER A 117 14.65 -3.54 14.44
N ALA A 118 15.91 -3.20 14.73
CA ALA A 118 16.27 -2.56 16.00
C ALA A 118 15.71 -1.14 16.19
N ARG A 119 15.42 -0.39 15.12
CA ARG A 119 14.81 0.96 15.21
C ARG A 119 13.43 1.08 14.57
N ILE A 120 13.11 0.21 13.61
CA ILE A 120 11.89 0.28 12.80
C ILE A 120 10.79 -0.61 13.36
N GLY A 121 11.16 -1.72 14.03
CA GLY A 121 10.22 -2.64 14.66
C GLY A 121 9.43 -2.06 15.83
N GLN A 122 9.68 -0.80 16.22
CA GLN A 122 8.98 -0.13 17.32
C GLN A 122 7.86 0.82 16.85
N ASN A 123 7.85 1.26 15.59
CA ASN A 123 6.80 2.15 15.11
C ASN A 123 5.62 1.35 14.53
N VAL A 124 4.51 1.31 15.28
CA VAL A 124 3.31 0.56 14.91
C VAL A 124 2.73 0.96 13.55
N HIS A 125 2.87 2.24 13.15
CA HIS A 125 2.37 2.72 11.86
C HIS A 125 3.20 2.20 10.70
N TRP A 126 4.53 2.18 10.86
CA TRP A 126 5.43 1.64 9.84
C TRP A 126 5.25 0.12 9.66
N VAL A 127 5.09 -0.60 10.78
CA VAL A 127 4.80 -2.05 10.75
C VAL A 127 3.43 -2.33 10.12
N ALA A 128 2.41 -1.53 10.46
CA ALA A 128 1.08 -1.66 9.85
C ALA A 128 1.10 -1.42 8.34
N TRP A 129 1.86 -0.42 7.89
CA TRP A 129 2.06 -0.15 6.46
C TRP A 129 2.77 -1.30 5.74
N ALA A 130 3.84 -1.84 6.33
CA ALA A 130 4.56 -2.96 5.74
C ALA A 130 3.71 -4.25 5.68
N ARG A 131 2.88 -4.50 6.70
CA ARG A 131 1.90 -5.59 6.69
C ARG A 131 0.83 -5.40 5.61
N HIS A 132 0.33 -4.18 5.44
CA HIS A 132 -0.61 -3.86 4.36
C HIS A 132 -0.01 -4.17 2.99
N ILE A 133 1.25 -3.76 2.76
CA ILE A 133 2.00 -4.11 1.55
C ILE A 133 2.08 -5.63 1.38
N LYS A 134 2.54 -6.39 2.40
CA LYS A 134 2.67 -7.86 2.32
C LYS A 134 1.35 -8.50 1.87
N CYS A 135 0.25 -8.19 2.56
CA CYS A 135 -1.05 -8.78 2.30
C CYS A 135 -1.59 -8.42 0.91
N GLU A 136 -1.49 -7.15 0.51
CA GLU A 136 -2.05 -6.70 -0.76
C GLU A 136 -1.22 -7.17 -1.96
N ILE A 137 0.10 -7.16 -1.85
CA ILE A 137 0.98 -7.71 -2.90
C ILE A 137 0.77 -9.22 -3.06
N HIS A 138 0.60 -9.96 -1.97
CA HIS A 138 0.25 -11.38 -2.03
C HIS A 138 -1.01 -11.62 -2.85
N ARG A 139 -2.12 -10.95 -2.47
CA ARG A 139 -3.40 -11.04 -3.19
C ARG A 139 -3.25 -10.70 -4.68
N LEU A 140 -2.54 -9.63 -5.00
CA LEU A 140 -2.35 -9.19 -6.39
C LEU A 140 -1.46 -10.13 -7.22
N LEU A 141 -0.51 -10.82 -6.61
CA LEU A 141 0.31 -11.81 -7.30
C LEU A 141 -0.49 -13.05 -7.69
N GLU A 142 -1.33 -13.54 -6.78
CA GLU A 142 -2.25 -14.65 -7.05
C GLU A 142 -3.22 -14.29 -8.18
N GLU A 143 -3.75 -13.06 -8.20
CA GLU A 143 -4.61 -12.58 -9.29
C GLU A 143 -3.87 -12.43 -10.62
N ALA A 144 -2.61 -11.98 -10.61
CA ALA A 144 -1.86 -11.69 -11.82
C ALA A 144 -1.23 -12.93 -12.47
N HIS A 145 -0.78 -13.89 -11.67
CA HIS A 145 -0.01 -15.06 -12.13
C HIS A 145 -0.67 -16.40 -11.81
N GLY A 146 -1.65 -16.44 -10.90
CA GLY A 146 -2.15 -17.68 -10.32
C GLY A 146 -1.13 -18.36 -9.41
N GLY A 147 -1.55 -19.47 -8.81
CA GLY A 147 -0.73 -20.26 -7.88
C GLY A 147 -0.50 -19.56 -6.55
N GLU A 148 0.23 -20.23 -5.65
CA GLU A 148 0.59 -19.69 -4.34
C GLU A 148 1.94 -18.96 -4.41
N TRP A 149 2.06 -17.89 -3.63
CA TRP A 149 3.24 -17.01 -3.63
C TRP A 149 3.73 -16.74 -2.22
N GLU A 150 5.04 -16.85 -2.00
CA GLU A 150 5.69 -16.34 -0.81
C GLU A 150 6.01 -14.85 -1.00
N VAL A 151 5.46 -14.02 -0.11
CA VAL A 151 5.71 -12.57 -0.09
C VAL A 151 6.33 -12.18 1.25
N LYS A 152 7.54 -11.61 1.19
CA LYS A 152 8.30 -11.17 2.35
C LYS A 152 8.75 -9.73 2.18
N VAL A 153 8.46 -8.88 3.15
CA VAL A 153 9.10 -7.56 3.24
C VAL A 153 10.49 -7.79 3.83
N ILE A 154 11.49 -7.73 2.98
CA ILE A 154 12.88 -8.07 3.32
C ILE A 154 13.69 -6.85 3.79
N HIS A 155 13.18 -5.65 3.54
CA HIS A 155 13.76 -4.39 4.01
C HIS A 155 12.66 -3.38 4.23
N LEU A 156 12.77 -2.61 5.31
CA LEU A 156 11.90 -1.49 5.61
C LEU A 156 12.79 -0.34 6.06
N GLU A 157 12.60 0.85 5.50
CA GLU A 157 13.48 1.99 5.72
C GLU A 157 12.67 3.27 5.88
N HIS A 158 12.99 4.02 6.94
CA HIS A 158 12.56 5.40 7.08
C HIS A 158 13.55 6.31 6.36
N VAL A 159 13.10 6.95 5.28
CA VAL A 159 13.94 7.83 4.46
C VAL A 159 14.08 9.20 5.10
N LYS A 160 12.94 9.83 5.42
CA LYS A 160 12.88 11.16 6.02
C LYS A 160 11.47 11.46 6.54
N SER A 161 11.39 12.43 7.45
CA SER A 161 10.13 13.13 7.71
C SER A 161 9.72 13.91 6.47
N TYR A 162 8.53 13.60 5.94
CA TYR A 162 7.97 14.25 4.76
C TYR A 162 7.20 15.52 5.14
N ALA A 163 6.42 15.44 6.23
CA ALA A 163 5.68 16.54 6.85
C ALA A 163 5.50 16.24 8.35
N PRO A 164 4.99 17.17 9.18
CA PRO A 164 4.63 16.86 10.57
C PRO A 164 3.75 15.61 10.64
N HIS A 165 4.20 14.61 11.40
CA HIS A 165 3.54 13.31 11.56
C HIS A 165 3.34 12.51 10.28
N VAL A 166 4.14 12.77 9.24
CA VAL A 166 4.14 11.99 8.00
C VAL A 166 5.58 11.62 7.66
N ASP A 167 5.85 10.33 7.65
CA ASP A 167 7.16 9.78 7.32
C ASP A 167 7.14 9.19 5.91
N HIS A 168 8.20 9.45 5.14
CA HIS A 168 8.43 8.77 3.88
C HIS A 168 9.16 7.46 4.17
N MET A 169 8.47 6.35 3.89
CA MET A 169 8.94 4.99 4.04
C MET A 169 9.26 4.34 2.69
N VAL A 170 10.19 3.40 2.73
CA VAL A 170 10.54 2.53 1.61
C VAL A 170 10.54 1.07 2.09
N ALA A 171 9.95 0.18 1.30
CA ALA A 171 9.98 -1.26 1.54
C ALA A 171 10.51 -2.01 0.31
N ASP A 172 11.44 -2.94 0.52
CA ASP A 172 11.74 -3.99 -0.48
C ASP A 172 10.94 -5.25 -0.16
N VAL A 173 10.22 -5.76 -1.16
CA VAL A 173 9.35 -6.93 -1.04
C VAL A 173 9.82 -8.03 -1.97
N SER A 174 10.30 -9.14 -1.41
CA SER A 174 10.58 -10.36 -2.15
C SER A 174 9.28 -11.09 -2.47
N CYS A 175 9.09 -11.44 -3.74
CA CYS A 175 7.92 -12.14 -4.25
C CYS A 175 8.38 -13.39 -4.99
N ARG A 176 8.04 -14.59 -4.50
CA ARG A 176 8.48 -15.87 -5.07
C ARG A 176 7.31 -16.84 -5.25
N PRO A 177 7.16 -17.51 -6.40
CA PRO A 177 6.15 -18.56 -6.54
C PRO A 177 6.53 -19.76 -5.65
N ILE A 178 5.54 -20.40 -5.03
CA ILE A 178 5.73 -21.66 -4.31
C ILE A 178 5.60 -22.78 -5.34
N VAL A 179 6.73 -23.35 -5.76
CA VAL A 179 6.74 -24.49 -6.68
C VAL A 179 6.84 -25.77 -5.87
N TRP A 180 5.74 -26.53 -5.81
CA TRP A 180 5.74 -27.86 -5.24
C TRP A 180 6.43 -28.83 -6.22
N SER A 181 7.70 -29.15 -5.96
CA SER A 181 8.35 -30.29 -6.63
C SER A 181 7.82 -31.58 -5.99
N GLY A 182 6.93 -32.26 -6.71
CA GLY A 182 6.45 -33.61 -6.38
C GLY A 182 7.48 -34.70 -6.64
#